data_AF-A0A2S2ND13-F1
#
_entry.id   AF-A0A2S2ND13-F1
#
_cell.length_a   1.000
_cell.length_b   1.000
_cell.length_c   1.000
_cell.angle_alpha   90.00
_cell.angle_beta   90.00
_cell.angle_gamma   90.00
#
_symmetry.space_group_name_H-M   'P 1'
#
loop_
_entity.id
_entity.type
_entity.pdbx_description
1 polymer ?
#
loop_
_entity_poly.entity_id
_entity_poly.type
_entity_poly.pdbx_seq_one_letter_code
_entity_poly.pdbx_strand_id
1 'polypeptide(L)'
;KESTTNIWKKIKIIKGIPMTQIKTILSENVIITEPQEIAQSIGQYFYSNSSDASLTNDFLKYKQEKEKYINTPTNLQPNHGQGSILNEPITLPEIELCLRGKKSKSCGSDKIPFIFLQNLPSSGKMLLLHLYNQIWETG
;
A
#
# COMPACT_ATOMS: atom_id res chain seq x y z
N LYS A 1 18.20 8.10 -37.44
CA LYS A 1 18.53 7.57 -36.08
C LYS A 1 17.48 8.11 -35.12
N GLU A 2 16.73 7.25 -34.43
CA GLU A 2 15.70 7.71 -33.48
C GLU A 2 16.36 8.27 -32.21
N SER A 3 15.80 9.36 -31.67
CA SER A 3 16.33 10.00 -30.45
C SER A 3 16.15 9.10 -29.23
N THR A 4 17.13 9.09 -28.34
CA THR A 4 17.09 8.37 -27.05
C THR A 4 15.85 8.74 -26.23
N THR A 5 15.39 9.99 -26.30
CA THR A 5 14.15 10.45 -25.67
C THR A 5 12.91 9.72 -26.18
N ASN A 6 12.83 9.46 -27.49
CA ASN A 6 11.70 8.76 -28.09
C ASN A 6 11.71 7.27 -27.76
N ILE A 7 12.90 6.66 -27.71
CA ILE A 7 13.09 5.27 -27.27
C ILE A 7 12.63 5.12 -25.80
N TRP A 8 13.03 6.03 -24.92
CA TRP A 8 12.60 6.00 -23.51
C TRP A 8 11.09 6.23 -23.33
N LYS A 9 10.47 7.08 -24.15
CA LYS A 9 9.00 7.24 -24.18
C LYS A 9 8.32 5.92 -24.55
N LYS A 10 8.77 5.24 -25.61
CA LYS A 10 8.25 3.93 -26.02
C LYS A 10 8.37 2.87 -24.92
N ILE A 11 9.51 2.82 -24.21
CA ILE A 11 9.71 1.92 -23.07
C ILE A 11 8.71 2.20 -21.93
N LYS A 12 8.44 3.48 -21.62
CA LYS A 12 7.47 3.85 -20.57
C LYS A 12 6.04 3.43 -20.93
N ILE A 13 5.64 3.59 -22.20
CA ILE A 13 4.34 3.14 -22.70
C ILE A 13 4.20 1.62 -22.53
N ILE A 14 5.20 0.84 -22.95
CA ILE A 14 5.18 -0.63 -22.84
C ILE A 14 5.05 -1.07 -21.37
N LYS A 15 5.64 -0.32 -20.44
CA LYS A 15 5.56 -0.59 -18.99
C LYS A 15 4.29 -0.06 -18.32
N GLY A 16 3.35 0.53 -19.07
CA GLY A 16 2.13 1.11 -18.52
C GLY A 16 2.38 2.35 -17.64
N ILE A 17 3.54 3.01 -17.77
CA ILE A 17 3.86 4.21 -17.00
C ILE A 17 3.18 5.40 -17.69
N PRO A 18 2.18 6.05 -17.06
CA PRO A 18 1.49 7.17 -17.67
C PRO A 18 2.46 8.32 -17.91
N MET A 19 2.50 8.83 -19.15
CA MET A 19 3.42 9.91 -19.54
C MET A 19 2.89 11.31 -19.22
N THR A 20 1.60 11.44 -18.95
CA THR A 20 0.93 12.71 -18.69
C THR A 20 0.60 12.84 -17.22
N GLN A 21 1.17 13.85 -16.57
CA GLN A 21 0.74 14.28 -15.24
C GLN A 21 -0.55 15.09 -15.38
N ILE A 22 -1.48 14.88 -14.45
CA ILE A 22 -2.66 15.75 -14.29
C ILE A 22 -2.13 17.10 -13.80
N LYS A 23 -2.26 18.13 -14.64
CA LYS A 23 -1.74 19.48 -14.34
C LYS A 23 -2.78 20.39 -13.70
N THR A 24 -4.04 20.04 -13.85
CA THR A 24 -5.16 20.88 -13.43
C THR A 24 -6.39 20.00 -13.23
N ILE A 25 -7.16 20.30 -12.20
CA ILE A 25 -8.49 19.73 -11.98
C ILE A 25 -9.48 20.87 -11.67
N LEU A 26 -10.75 20.65 -12.03
CA LEU A 26 -11.86 21.52 -11.63
C LEU A 26 -12.61 20.81 -10.51
N SER A 27 -12.58 21.38 -9.31
CA SER A 27 -13.30 20.86 -8.14
C SER A 27 -14.15 21.97 -7.56
N GLU A 28 -15.46 21.75 -7.42
CA GLU A 28 -16.39 22.73 -6.83
C GLU A 28 -16.28 24.14 -7.45
N ASN A 29 -16.15 24.20 -8.79
CA ASN A 29 -15.92 25.42 -9.57
C ASN A 29 -14.58 26.15 -9.31
N VAL A 30 -13.65 25.54 -8.57
CA VAL A 30 -12.29 26.06 -8.36
C VAL A 30 -11.30 25.28 -9.22
N ILE A 31 -10.42 26.01 -9.90
CA ILE A 31 -9.31 25.44 -10.68
C ILE A 31 -8.14 25.22 -9.74
N ILE A 32 -7.76 23.96 -9.55
CA ILE A 32 -6.62 23.56 -8.72
C ILE A 32 -5.46 23.16 -9.64
N THR A 33 -4.30 23.79 -9.44
CA THR A 33 -3.09 23.55 -10.24
C THR A 33 -1.91 23.00 -9.42
N GLU A 34 -1.95 23.14 -8.09
CA GLU A 34 -0.88 22.67 -7.23
C GLU A 34 -0.89 21.14 -7.10
N PRO A 35 0.22 20.42 -7.39
CA PRO A 35 0.22 18.95 -7.45
C PRO A 35 -0.27 18.25 -6.18
N GLN A 36 0.06 18.79 -5.00
CA GLN A 36 -0.38 18.24 -3.72
C GLN A 36 -1.89 18.41 -3.53
N GLU A 37 -2.44 19.57 -3.89
CA GLU A 37 -3.87 19.84 -3.81
C GLU A 37 -4.65 19.02 -4.84
N ILE A 38 -4.09 18.82 -6.05
CA ILE A 38 -4.64 17.90 -7.05
C ILE A 38 -4.76 16.50 -6.47
N ALA A 39 -3.68 15.98 -5.87
CA ALA A 39 -3.69 14.65 -5.26
C ALA A 39 -4.71 14.55 -4.12
N GLN A 40 -4.79 15.58 -3.26
CA GLN A 40 -5.73 15.62 -2.15
C GLN A 40 -7.18 15.64 -2.62
N SER A 41 -7.52 16.47 -3.61
CA SER A 41 -8.87 16.57 -4.16
C SER A 41 -9.31 15.25 -4.82
N ILE A 42 -8.41 14.59 -5.57
CA ILE A 42 -8.67 13.25 -6.11
C ILE A 42 -8.91 12.24 -4.96
N GLY A 43 -8.06 12.26 -3.93
CA GLY A 43 -8.21 11.40 -2.75
C GLY A 43 -9.55 11.60 -2.04
N GLN A 44 -9.95 12.85 -1.83
CA GLN A 44 -11.22 13.21 -1.19
C GLN A 44 -12.44 12.80 -2.02
N TYR A 45 -12.37 12.93 -3.35
CA TYR A 45 -13.44 12.48 -4.23
C TYR A 45 -13.68 10.97 -4.10
N PHE A 46 -12.60 10.18 -4.16
CA PHE A 46 -12.71 8.73 -4.00
C PHE A 46 -13.12 8.33 -2.59
N TYR A 47 -12.59 8.99 -1.56
CA TYR A 47 -12.99 8.77 -0.17
C TYR A 47 -14.49 8.99 0.00
N SER A 48 -15.01 10.14 -0.45
CA SER A 48 -16.43 10.49 -0.32
C SER A 48 -17.34 9.50 -1.03
N ASN A 49 -16.99 9.10 -2.26
CA ASN A 49 -17.78 8.13 -3.04
C ASN A 49 -17.64 6.67 -2.60
N SER A 50 -16.54 6.33 -1.93
CA SER A 50 -16.28 4.97 -1.42
C SER A 50 -16.59 4.84 0.06
N SER A 51 -17.01 5.95 0.69
CA SER A 51 -17.39 5.98 2.10
C SER A 51 -18.77 5.37 2.27
N ASP A 52 -18.93 4.66 3.39
CA ASP A 52 -20.20 4.13 3.84
C ASP A 52 -21.26 5.22 4.03
N ALA A 53 -20.83 6.48 4.24
CA ALA A 53 -21.73 7.64 4.34
C ALA A 53 -22.53 7.92 3.05
N SER A 54 -22.06 7.44 1.90
CA SER A 54 -22.74 7.60 0.60
C SER A 54 -23.71 6.46 0.28
N LEU A 55 -23.73 5.41 1.11
CA LEU A 55 -24.54 4.20 0.90
C LEU A 55 -25.93 4.36 1.52
N THR A 56 -26.93 3.71 0.94
CA THR A 56 -28.29 3.68 1.52
C THR A 56 -28.31 2.83 2.80
N ASN A 57 -29.20 3.16 3.74
CA ASN A 57 -29.36 2.40 4.98
C ASN A 57 -29.65 0.90 4.74
N ASP A 58 -30.43 0.58 3.70
CA ASP A 58 -30.73 -0.81 3.33
C ASP A 58 -29.47 -1.56 2.87
N PHE A 59 -28.61 -0.89 2.08
CA PHE A 59 -27.36 -1.49 1.64
C PHE A 59 -26.34 -1.60 2.77
N LEU A 60 -26.28 -0.62 3.67
CA LEU A 60 -25.43 -0.68 4.87
C LEU A 60 -25.82 -1.86 5.76
N LYS A 61 -27.13 -2.05 5.99
CA LYS A 61 -27.63 -3.21 6.75
C LYS A 61 -27.28 -4.52 6.06
N TYR A 62 -27.50 -4.62 4.75
CA TYR A 62 -27.10 -5.80 3.97
C TYR A 62 -25.59 -6.06 4.05
N LYS A 63 -24.76 -5.03 3.87
CA LYS A 63 -23.29 -5.10 3.96
C LYS A 63 -22.86 -5.61 5.34
N GLN A 64 -23.36 -5.01 6.42
CA GLN A 64 -23.08 -5.45 7.78
C GLN A 64 -23.52 -6.89 8.02
N GLU A 65 -24.70 -7.28 7.56
CA GLU A 65 -25.18 -8.66 7.69
C GLU A 65 -24.28 -9.63 6.92
N LYS A 66 -23.82 -9.30 5.71
CA LYS A 66 -22.96 -10.18 4.91
C LYS A 66 -21.51 -10.22 5.40
N GLU A 67 -20.94 -9.09 5.80
CA GLU A 67 -19.56 -8.98 6.29
C GLU A 67 -19.41 -9.51 7.73
N LYS A 68 -20.48 -9.47 8.54
CA LYS A 68 -20.50 -10.07 9.89
C LYS A 68 -20.22 -11.57 9.85
N TYR A 69 -20.55 -12.25 8.75
CA TYR A 69 -20.17 -13.64 8.54
C TYR A 69 -18.79 -13.71 7.87
N ILE A 70 -17.73 -13.59 8.69
CA ILE A 70 -16.32 -13.92 8.36
C ILE A 70 -16.15 -15.40 7.90
N ASN A 71 -17.22 -16.19 7.90
CA ASN A 71 -17.22 -17.56 7.42
C ASN A 71 -17.56 -17.69 5.94
N THR A 72 -17.57 -16.60 5.16
CA THR A 72 -17.50 -16.77 3.71
C THR A 72 -16.14 -17.41 3.42
N PRO A 73 -16.08 -18.64 2.89
CA PRO A 73 -14.82 -19.22 2.48
C PRO A 73 -14.31 -18.34 1.34
N THR A 74 -13.44 -17.40 1.67
CA THR A 74 -12.60 -16.77 0.67
C THR A 74 -11.85 -17.90 -0.03
N ASN A 75 -11.50 -17.74 -1.31
CA ASN A 75 -10.59 -18.71 -1.97
C ASN A 75 -9.22 -18.82 -1.27
N LEU A 76 -8.98 -18.01 -0.23
CA LEU A 76 -8.12 -18.32 0.91
C LEU A 76 -8.72 -19.46 1.74
N GLN A 77 -9.06 -20.59 1.13
CA GLN A 77 -9.22 -21.80 1.93
C GLN A 77 -7.84 -22.06 2.52
N PRO A 78 -7.68 -22.00 3.86
CA PRO A 78 -6.45 -22.51 4.43
C PRO A 78 -6.40 -23.96 4.01
N ASN A 79 -5.44 -24.30 3.16
CA ASN A 79 -5.09 -25.70 2.94
C ASN A 79 -5.05 -26.34 4.33
N HIS A 80 -5.96 -27.29 4.56
CA HIS A 80 -6.11 -28.08 5.78
C HIS A 80 -5.13 -27.72 6.92
N GLY A 81 -5.53 -26.83 7.83
CA GLY A 81 -4.79 -26.52 9.07
C GLY A 81 -4.08 -25.16 9.15
N GLN A 82 -4.14 -24.30 8.12
CA GLN A 82 -3.40 -23.01 8.08
C GLN A 82 -4.28 -21.76 8.26
N GLY A 83 -5.43 -21.89 8.94
CA GLY A 83 -6.45 -20.83 9.06
C GLY A 83 -6.03 -19.56 9.81
N SER A 84 -4.81 -19.51 10.36
CA SER A 84 -4.36 -18.39 11.16
C SER A 84 -3.10 -17.67 10.66
N ILE A 85 -2.37 -18.20 9.67
CA ILE A 85 -1.02 -17.68 9.30
C ILE A 85 -1.01 -16.17 9.01
N LEU A 86 -2.06 -15.64 8.37
CA LEU A 86 -2.13 -14.21 8.02
C LEU A 86 -2.33 -13.29 9.23
N ASN A 87 -2.82 -13.82 10.35
CA ASN A 87 -3.10 -13.08 11.57
C ASN A 87 -2.15 -13.43 12.71
N GLU A 88 -1.23 -14.38 12.51
CA GLU A 88 -0.20 -14.70 13.50
C GLU A 88 0.82 -13.55 13.62
N PRO A 89 1.47 -13.42 14.78
CA PRO A 89 2.61 -12.52 14.92
C PRO A 89 3.68 -12.82 13.87
N ILE A 90 4.27 -11.75 13.34
CA ILE A 90 5.41 -11.81 12.44
C ILE A 90 6.54 -12.57 13.15
N THR A 91 7.26 -13.38 12.40
CA THR A 91 8.35 -14.22 12.89
C THR A 91 9.72 -13.67 12.48
N LEU A 92 10.77 -14.05 13.22
CA LEU A 92 12.13 -13.64 12.89
C LEU A 92 12.56 -14.08 11.47
N PRO A 93 12.28 -15.32 11.01
CA PRO A 93 12.60 -15.73 9.63
C PRO A 93 11.95 -14.85 8.56
N GLU A 94 10.73 -14.36 8.79
CA GLU A 94 10.05 -13.46 7.86
C GLU A 94 10.73 -12.10 7.78
N ILE A 95 11.14 -11.54 8.92
CA ILE A 95 11.96 -10.32 8.96
C ILE A 95 13.27 -10.53 8.19
N GLU A 96 13.98 -11.62 8.43
CA GLU A 96 15.25 -11.90 7.76
C GLU A 96 15.09 -12.10 6.25
N LEU A 97 14.03 -12.78 5.82
CA LEU A 97 13.70 -12.97 4.41
C LEU A 97 13.42 -11.62 3.74
N CYS A 98 12.63 -10.76 4.39
CA CYS A 98 12.28 -9.43 3.89
C CYS A 98 13.52 -8.53 3.73
N LEU A 99 14.42 -8.53 4.73
CA LEU A 99 15.65 -7.75 4.68
C LEU A 99 16.60 -8.21 3.57
N ARG A 100 16.67 -9.52 3.30
CA ARG A 100 17.51 -10.09 2.24
C ARG A 100 16.99 -9.78 0.83
N GLY A 101 15.67 -9.79 0.64
CA GLY A 101 15.06 -9.66 -0.69
C GLY A 101 15.09 -8.25 -1.29
N LYS A 102 15.27 -7.21 -0.47
CA LYS A 102 15.17 -5.81 -0.91
C LYS A 102 16.54 -5.25 -1.34
N LYS A 103 16.57 -4.57 -2.50
CA LYS A 103 17.78 -3.93 -3.07
C LYS A 103 17.62 -2.42 -3.20
N SER A 104 16.87 -1.78 -2.30
CA SER A 104 16.66 -0.33 -2.38
C SER A 104 17.99 0.39 -2.20
N LYS A 105 18.34 1.24 -3.17
CA LYS A 105 19.52 2.11 -3.14
C LYS A 105 19.19 3.54 -2.71
N SER A 106 17.90 3.86 -2.62
CA SER A 106 17.43 5.19 -2.24
C SER A 106 17.10 5.22 -0.75
N CYS A 107 17.43 6.36 -0.16
CA CYS A 107 17.14 6.67 1.22
C CYS A 107 15.68 7.14 1.39
N GLY A 108 15.08 6.87 2.56
CA GLY A 108 13.83 7.51 2.95
C GLY A 108 14.01 8.99 3.31
N SER A 109 12.92 9.64 3.73
CA SER A 109 12.95 11.02 4.28
C SER A 109 13.79 11.12 5.56
N ASP A 110 13.95 10.00 6.27
CA ASP A 110 14.82 9.83 7.44
C ASP A 110 16.32 9.90 7.13
N LYS A 111 16.70 9.87 5.84
CA LYS A 111 18.09 9.81 5.39
C LYS A 111 18.86 8.60 5.95
N ILE A 112 18.17 7.50 6.29
CA ILE A 112 18.78 6.21 6.67
C ILE A 112 18.76 5.24 5.47
N PRO A 113 19.93 4.85 4.93
CA PRO A 113 19.95 3.92 3.82
C PRO A 113 19.52 2.51 4.24
N PHE A 114 18.81 1.81 3.35
CA PHE A 114 18.27 0.47 3.64
C PHE A 114 19.36 -0.56 4.04
N ILE A 115 20.61 -0.37 3.61
CA ILE A 115 21.75 -1.24 3.96
C ILE A 115 21.97 -1.36 5.47
N PHE A 116 21.58 -0.35 6.26
CA PHE A 116 21.67 -0.40 7.72
C PHE A 116 20.72 -1.45 8.29
N LEU A 117 19.49 -1.52 7.77
CA LEU A 117 18.51 -2.54 8.17
C LEU A 117 18.99 -3.95 7.77
N GLN A 118 19.64 -4.09 6.61
CA GLN A 118 20.17 -5.37 6.15
C GLN A 118 21.31 -5.92 7.02
N ASN A 119 22.11 -5.02 7.59
CA ASN A 119 23.28 -5.37 8.41
C ASN A 119 23.02 -5.21 9.92
N LEU A 120 21.75 -5.18 10.35
CA LEU A 120 21.45 -5.14 11.77
C LEU A 120 22.03 -6.36 12.50
N PRO A 121 22.62 -6.16 13.69
CA PRO A 121 22.95 -7.28 14.57
C PRO A 121 21.68 -8.01 14.99
N SER A 122 21.83 -9.24 15.50
CA SER A 122 20.68 -10.06 15.93
C SER A 122 19.78 -9.35 16.93
N SER A 123 20.36 -8.57 17.87
CA SER A 123 19.59 -7.75 18.81
C SER A 123 18.74 -6.69 18.11
N GLY A 124 19.27 -6.05 17.06
CA GLY A 124 18.54 -5.06 16.26
C GLY A 124 17.39 -5.69 15.46
N LYS A 125 17.61 -6.90 14.91
CA LYS A 125 16.53 -7.65 14.24
C LYS A 125 15.43 -8.08 15.21
N MET A 126 15.78 -8.48 16.44
CA MET A 126 14.82 -8.81 17.49
C MET A 126 14.02 -7.57 17.94
N LEU A 127 14.67 -6.41 18.05
CA LEU A 127 13.97 -5.15 18.32
C LEU A 127 12.99 -4.81 17.19
N LEU A 128 13.42 -4.96 15.93
CA LEU A 128 12.57 -4.71 14.77
C LEU A 128 11.34 -5.62 14.75
N LEU A 129 11.54 -6.91 15.04
CA LEU A 129 10.47 -7.90 15.19
C LEU A 129 9.47 -7.48 16.27
N HIS A 130 9.97 -7.08 17.44
CA HIS A 130 9.13 -6.64 18.54
C HIS A 130 8.29 -5.41 18.15
N LEU A 131 8.92 -4.38 17.56
CA LEU A 131 8.23 -3.17 17.13
C LEU A 131 7.11 -3.46 16.13
N TYR A 132 7.36 -4.29 15.12
CA TYR A 132 6.33 -4.62 14.13
C TYR A 132 5.19 -5.44 14.72
N ASN A 133 5.46 -6.37 15.63
CA ASN A 133 4.40 -7.12 16.31
C ASN A 133 3.60 -6.23 17.27
N GLN A 134 4.24 -5.27 17.93
CA GLN A 134 3.51 -4.28 18.73
C GLN A 134 2.56 -3.46 17.85
N ILE A 135 3.04 -2.92 16.73
CA ILE A 135 2.20 -2.16 15.78
C ILE A 135 1.06 -3.06 15.26
N TRP A 136 1.34 -4.32 14.94
CA TRP A 136 0.34 -5.27 14.46
C TRP A 136 -0.77 -5.53 15.48
N GLU A 137 -0.43 -5.66 16.75
CA GLU A 137 -1.38 -5.91 17.84
C GLU A 137 -2.16 -4.66 18.24
N THR A 138 -1.53 -3.48 18.25
CA THR A 138 -2.13 -2.27 18.86
C THR A 138 -2.69 -1.26 17.85
N GLY A 139 -2.27 -1.29 16.59
CA GLY A 139 -2.68 -0.33 15.55
C GLY A 139 -1.95 1.00 15.63
#